data_AF-A0A5C6YV29-F1
#
_entry.id   AF-A0A5C6YV29-F1
#
_cell.length_a   1.000
_cell.length_b   1.000
_cell.length_c   1.000
_cell.angle_alpha   90.00
_cell.angle_beta   90.00
_cell.angle_gamma   90.00
#
_symmetry.space_group_name_H-M   'P 1'
#
loop_
_entity.id
_entity.type
_entity.pdbx_description
1 polymer ?
#
loop_
_entity_poly.entity_id
_entity_poly.type
_entity_poly.pdbx_seq_one_letter_code
_entity_poly.pdbx_strand_id
1 'polypeptide(L)'
;MTCPGNITQDNDAGICGAVITYTAPVGTDNCPGSTTAQTAGLASGSTFPVGTTTNTFVTTDASGNTASCSFDVIINDNEAPVANCAAPFTIQLDINGMASITVADIENGSTDNCGVATTTIDISDFTCADVGPNTVTLTVTDVNGNSSTCTTVVTVEDNVAPVANCAAPFTIQLDANGEASITVADIENGSTDACGIASTSIDVTDFT
;
A
#
# COMPACT_ATOMS: atom_id res chain seq x y z
N MET A 1 17.50 -46.78 -10.31
CA MET A 1 16.24 -46.05 -10.48
C MET A 1 16.51 -44.73 -11.18
N THR A 2 15.57 -44.21 -11.97
CA THR A 2 15.71 -42.93 -12.68
C THR A 2 14.69 -41.94 -12.15
N CYS A 3 15.14 -40.78 -11.67
CA CYS A 3 14.26 -39.71 -11.21
C CYS A 3 13.86 -38.79 -12.38
N PRO A 4 12.69 -38.15 -12.30
CA PRO A 4 12.41 -36.93 -13.05
C PRO A 4 13.51 -35.88 -12.86
N GLY A 5 13.67 -35.00 -13.84
CA GLY A 5 14.38 -33.74 -13.63
C GLY A 5 13.55 -32.79 -12.75
N ASN A 6 14.19 -31.72 -12.29
CA ASN A 6 13.48 -30.65 -11.58
C ASN A 6 12.42 -30.01 -12.48
N ILE A 7 11.30 -29.59 -11.86
CA ILE A 7 10.17 -28.94 -12.51
C ILE A 7 10.09 -27.51 -11.99
N THR A 8 9.93 -26.54 -12.88
CA THR A 8 9.69 -25.14 -12.53
C THR A 8 8.50 -24.62 -13.30
N GLN A 9 7.53 -24.03 -12.61
CA GLN A 9 6.31 -23.49 -13.18
C GLN A 9 5.85 -22.28 -12.35
N ASP A 10 5.04 -21.41 -12.96
CA ASP A 10 4.30 -20.40 -12.22
C ASP A 10 3.05 -21.02 -11.58
N ASN A 11 2.48 -20.34 -10.59
CA ASN A 11 1.21 -20.70 -9.99
C ASN A 11 0.04 -20.68 -10.98
N ASP A 12 -0.97 -21.50 -10.70
CA ASP A 12 -2.23 -21.47 -11.45
C ASP A 12 -3.05 -20.25 -11.02
N ALA A 13 -3.76 -19.62 -11.96
CA ALA A 13 -4.51 -18.39 -11.69
C ALA A 13 -5.49 -18.51 -10.51
N GLY A 14 -5.42 -17.57 -9.58
CA GLY A 14 -6.21 -17.51 -8.35
C GLY A 14 -5.85 -18.55 -7.29
N ILE A 15 -4.76 -19.32 -7.46
CA ILE A 15 -4.33 -20.36 -6.54
C ILE A 15 -2.88 -20.11 -6.12
N CYS A 16 -2.58 -20.18 -4.82
CA CYS A 16 -1.19 -20.16 -4.34
C CYS A 16 -0.46 -21.49 -4.55
N GLY A 17 -0.37 -21.94 -5.79
CA GLY A 17 0.21 -23.21 -6.18
C GLY A 17 -0.18 -23.60 -7.60
N ALA A 18 0.40 -24.68 -8.09
CA ALA A 18 0.08 -25.23 -9.41
C ALA A 18 -0.09 -26.76 -9.37
N VAL A 19 -0.98 -27.30 -10.21
CA VAL A 19 -1.10 -28.75 -10.37
C VAL A 19 0.05 -29.29 -11.21
N ILE A 20 0.87 -30.18 -10.63
CA ILE A 20 2.03 -30.75 -11.31
C ILE A 20 1.84 -32.24 -11.55
N THR A 21 2.03 -32.66 -12.80
CA THR A 21 2.08 -34.06 -13.19
C THR A 21 3.51 -34.49 -13.51
N TYR A 22 3.95 -35.62 -12.96
CA TYR A 22 5.25 -36.21 -13.25
C TYR A 22 5.17 -37.73 -13.25
N THR A 23 6.06 -38.39 -14.00
CA THR A 23 6.15 -39.85 -14.00
C THR A 23 6.85 -40.30 -12.73
N ALA A 24 6.17 -41.07 -11.87
CA ALA A 24 6.77 -41.61 -10.66
C ALA A 24 8.02 -42.46 -11.02
N PRO A 25 9.16 -42.27 -10.31
CA PRO A 25 10.34 -43.10 -10.51
C PRO A 25 10.00 -44.57 -10.33
N VAL A 26 10.51 -45.42 -11.22
CA VAL A 26 10.43 -46.88 -11.06
C VAL A 26 11.82 -47.38 -10.69
N GLY A 27 11.92 -47.99 -9.51
CA GLY A 27 13.07 -48.77 -9.12
C GLY A 27 13.08 -50.11 -9.84
N THR A 28 14.22 -50.46 -10.44
CA THR A 28 14.45 -51.81 -10.98
C THR A 28 15.55 -52.45 -10.16
N ASP A 29 15.34 -53.71 -9.76
CA ASP A 29 16.35 -54.55 -9.16
C ASP A 29 16.61 -55.77 -10.05
N ASN A 30 17.79 -56.38 -9.91
CA ASN A 30 18.12 -57.63 -10.59
C ASN A 30 17.37 -58.84 -10.00
N CYS A 31 16.70 -58.67 -8.85
CA CYS A 31 15.83 -59.63 -8.21
C CYS A 31 14.35 -59.17 -8.22
N PRO A 32 13.37 -60.08 -8.32
CA PRO A 32 11.96 -59.75 -8.12
C PRO A 32 11.67 -59.29 -6.69
N GLY A 33 10.65 -58.44 -6.52
CA GLY A 33 10.16 -58.03 -5.19
C GLY A 33 10.65 -56.68 -4.69
N SER A 34 11.36 -55.90 -5.53
CA SER A 34 11.60 -54.49 -5.20
C SER A 34 10.31 -53.66 -5.22
N THR A 35 10.23 -52.68 -4.32
CA THR A 35 9.11 -51.74 -4.22
C THR A 35 9.64 -50.33 -4.20
N THR A 36 8.95 -49.40 -4.84
CA THR A 36 9.29 -47.96 -4.80
C THR A 36 8.18 -47.21 -4.09
N ALA A 37 8.54 -46.41 -3.10
CA ALA A 37 7.63 -45.58 -2.32
C ALA A 37 8.06 -44.12 -2.36
N GLN A 38 7.08 -43.21 -2.42
CA GLN A 38 7.32 -41.80 -2.16
C GLN A 38 7.43 -41.60 -0.65
N THR A 39 8.54 -41.04 -0.19
CA THR A 39 8.82 -40.82 1.23
C THR A 39 8.81 -39.35 1.63
N ALA A 40 8.82 -38.42 0.66
CA ALA A 40 8.67 -36.98 0.89
C ALA A 40 8.06 -36.27 -0.33
N GLY A 41 7.47 -35.11 -0.07
CA GLY A 41 6.82 -34.23 -1.05
C GLY A 41 5.36 -34.63 -1.35
N LEU A 42 4.87 -34.31 -2.54
CA LEU A 42 3.47 -34.47 -2.94
C LEU A 42 3.34 -35.37 -4.18
N ALA A 43 2.24 -36.12 -4.28
CA ALA A 43 2.03 -37.07 -5.38
C ALA A 43 1.78 -36.37 -6.72
N SER A 44 2.09 -37.05 -7.83
CA SER A 44 1.79 -36.54 -9.18
C SER A 44 0.28 -36.29 -9.35
N GLY A 45 -0.06 -35.12 -9.91
CA GLY A 45 -1.43 -34.64 -10.06
C GLY A 45 -1.95 -33.86 -8.84
N SER A 46 -1.13 -33.68 -7.79
CA SER A 46 -1.46 -32.80 -6.67
C SER A 46 -1.18 -31.34 -7.02
N THR A 47 -1.81 -30.42 -6.29
CA THR A 47 -1.41 -29.01 -6.25
C THR A 47 -0.18 -28.85 -5.38
N PHE A 48 0.92 -28.37 -5.98
CA PHE A 48 2.14 -27.99 -5.28
C PHE A 48 2.05 -26.52 -4.87
N PRO A 49 2.34 -26.17 -3.62
CA PRO A 49 2.31 -24.78 -3.17
C PRO A 49 3.44 -23.97 -3.80
N VAL A 50 3.28 -22.64 -3.86
CA VAL A 50 4.37 -21.71 -4.18
C VAL A 50 5.59 -21.96 -3.28
N GLY A 51 6.78 -21.87 -3.87
CA GLY A 51 8.06 -22.24 -3.28
C GLY A 51 8.58 -23.58 -3.79
N THR A 52 9.53 -24.16 -3.05
CA THR A 52 10.19 -25.42 -3.44
C THR A 52 9.65 -26.59 -2.63
N THR A 53 9.14 -27.59 -3.33
CA THR A 53 8.80 -28.90 -2.76
C THR A 53 9.77 -29.96 -3.30
N THR A 54 10.57 -30.56 -2.42
CA THR A 54 11.45 -31.68 -2.78
C THR A 54 10.72 -33.00 -2.67
N ASN A 55 10.54 -33.69 -3.80
CA ASN A 55 10.00 -35.04 -3.84
C ASN A 55 11.11 -36.06 -3.64
N THR A 56 10.91 -37.03 -2.74
CA THR A 56 11.86 -38.11 -2.50
C THR A 56 11.20 -39.46 -2.66
N PHE A 57 11.86 -40.36 -3.38
CA PHE A 57 11.45 -41.74 -3.59
C PHE A 57 12.54 -42.67 -3.10
N VAL A 58 12.13 -43.73 -2.42
CA VAL A 58 13.00 -44.81 -1.96
C VAL A 58 12.54 -46.10 -2.60
N THR A 59 13.47 -46.81 -3.24
CA THR A 59 13.26 -48.20 -3.65
C THR A 59 13.89 -49.11 -2.62
N THR A 60 13.17 -50.14 -2.19
CA THR A 60 13.64 -51.18 -1.27
C THR A 60 13.55 -52.52 -1.97
N ASP A 61 14.65 -53.27 -2.02
CA ASP A 61 14.65 -54.64 -2.55
C ASP A 61 14.12 -55.66 -1.52
N ALA A 62 13.97 -56.93 -1.94
CA ALA A 62 13.47 -58.00 -1.06
C ALA A 62 14.42 -58.33 0.10
N SER A 63 15.69 -57.92 0.02
CA SER A 63 16.72 -58.08 1.05
C SER A 63 16.82 -56.87 1.98
N GLY A 64 15.99 -55.84 1.77
CA GLY A 64 15.96 -54.61 2.55
C GLY A 64 17.03 -53.57 2.15
N ASN A 65 17.76 -53.76 1.04
CA ASN A 65 18.68 -52.73 0.56
C ASN A 65 17.87 -51.61 -0.09
N THR A 66 18.36 -50.37 0.06
CA THR A 66 17.62 -49.20 -0.42
C THR A 66 18.43 -48.34 -1.37
N ALA A 67 17.73 -47.71 -2.32
CA ALA A 67 18.26 -46.65 -3.16
C ALA A 67 17.26 -45.49 -3.14
N SER A 68 17.76 -44.27 -2.99
CA SER A 68 16.94 -43.05 -2.95
C SER A 68 17.21 -42.15 -4.15
N CYS A 69 16.23 -41.28 -4.40
CA CYS A 69 16.10 -40.49 -5.61
C CYS A 69 15.25 -39.27 -5.26
N SER A 70 15.68 -38.07 -5.65
CA SER A 70 14.92 -36.84 -5.41
C SER A 70 14.96 -35.87 -6.57
N PHE A 71 13.93 -35.04 -6.67
CA PHE A 71 13.83 -33.92 -7.59
C PHE A 71 13.00 -32.81 -6.95
N ASP A 72 13.24 -31.58 -7.38
CA ASP A 72 12.52 -30.41 -6.89
C ASP A 72 11.39 -30.02 -7.82
N VAL A 73 10.27 -29.62 -7.23
CA VAL A 73 9.19 -28.89 -7.88
C VAL A 73 9.20 -27.48 -7.33
N ILE A 74 9.45 -26.49 -8.18
CA ILE A 74 9.57 -25.08 -7.84
C ILE A 74 8.38 -24.35 -8.45
N ILE A 75 7.49 -23.85 -7.62
CA ILE A 75 6.37 -23.03 -8.07
C ILE A 75 6.69 -21.57 -7.75
N ASN A 76 6.78 -20.74 -8.79
CA ASN A 76 6.93 -19.30 -8.63
C ASN A 76 5.56 -18.64 -8.56
N ASP A 77 5.43 -17.60 -7.76
CA ASP A 77 4.25 -16.75 -7.83
C ASP A 77 4.50 -15.60 -8.80
N ASN A 78 3.66 -15.51 -9.84
CA ASN A 78 3.70 -14.47 -10.87
C ASN A 78 2.35 -13.75 -10.97
N GLU A 79 1.42 -14.01 -10.04
CA GLU A 79 0.16 -13.29 -9.99
C GLU A 79 0.35 -12.06 -9.12
N ALA A 80 0.16 -10.87 -9.70
CA ALA A 80 0.24 -9.64 -8.92
C ALA A 80 -0.99 -9.49 -8.01
N PRO A 81 -0.84 -8.83 -6.84
CA PRO A 81 -1.98 -8.55 -5.97
C PRO A 81 -3.02 -7.69 -6.69
N VAL A 82 -4.26 -7.73 -6.21
CA VAL A 82 -5.33 -6.80 -6.61
C VAL A 82 -5.40 -5.68 -5.57
N ALA A 83 -4.90 -4.49 -5.93
CA ALA A 83 -4.97 -3.29 -5.10
C ALA A 83 -6.38 -2.67 -5.10
N ASN A 84 -6.95 -2.47 -3.91
CA ASN A 84 -8.28 -1.88 -3.73
C ASN A 84 -8.20 -0.61 -2.89
N CYS A 85 -8.56 0.51 -3.49
CA CYS A 85 -8.56 1.82 -2.84
C CYS A 85 -9.96 2.19 -2.33
N ALA A 86 -10.00 2.98 -1.26
CA ALA A 86 -11.21 3.63 -0.78
C ALA A 86 -11.73 4.63 -1.81
N ALA A 87 -13.04 4.90 -1.76
CA ALA A 87 -13.63 5.99 -2.54
C ALA A 87 -13.02 7.35 -2.13
N PRO A 88 -13.05 8.36 -3.01
CA PRO A 88 -12.57 9.70 -2.66
C PRO A 88 -13.21 10.24 -1.38
N PHE A 89 -12.43 10.97 -0.58
CA PHE A 89 -12.87 11.55 0.69
C PHE A 89 -12.21 12.91 0.96
N THR A 90 -12.68 13.59 2.00
CA THR A 90 -12.22 14.91 2.40
C THR A 90 -11.58 14.86 3.79
N ILE A 91 -10.48 15.60 3.96
CA ILE A 91 -9.85 15.87 5.26
C ILE A 91 -9.73 17.38 5.49
N GLN A 92 -9.54 17.75 6.74
CA GLN A 92 -9.49 19.15 7.19
C GLN A 92 -8.12 19.44 7.77
N LEU A 93 -7.54 20.58 7.43
CA LEU A 93 -6.33 21.09 8.09
C LEU A 93 -6.64 21.49 9.54
N ASP A 94 -5.67 21.29 10.41
CA ASP A 94 -5.70 21.75 11.79
C ASP A 94 -5.34 23.25 11.90
N ILE A 95 -5.32 23.77 13.13
CA ILE A 95 -4.98 25.17 13.43
C ILE A 95 -3.56 25.57 12.98
N ASN A 96 -2.68 24.59 12.74
CA ASN A 96 -1.32 24.81 12.26
C ASN A 96 -1.22 24.66 10.73
N GLY A 97 -2.34 24.45 10.04
CA GLY A 97 -2.36 24.23 8.60
C GLY A 97 -1.84 22.84 8.21
N MET A 98 -2.03 21.83 9.05
CA MET A 98 -1.57 20.46 8.81
C MET A 98 -2.70 19.43 8.89
N ALA A 99 -2.64 18.39 8.07
CA ALA A 99 -3.46 17.19 8.20
C ALA A 99 -2.64 15.96 7.81
N SER A 100 -3.10 14.78 8.22
CA SER A 100 -2.49 13.52 7.80
C SER A 100 -3.50 12.41 7.60
N ILE A 101 -3.10 11.43 6.81
CA ILE A 101 -3.80 10.17 6.59
C ILE A 101 -2.83 9.01 6.84
N THR A 102 -3.40 7.82 6.95
CA THR A 102 -2.69 6.56 7.08
C THR A 102 -3.03 5.64 5.92
N VAL A 103 -2.26 4.56 5.76
CA VAL A 103 -2.58 3.51 4.79
C VAL A 103 -3.99 2.95 5.02
N ALA A 104 -4.44 2.84 6.28
CA ALA A 104 -5.76 2.32 6.62
C ALA A 104 -6.92 3.20 6.13
N ASP A 105 -6.69 4.49 5.85
CA ASP A 105 -7.71 5.39 5.30
C ASP A 105 -7.93 5.16 3.80
N ILE A 106 -6.93 4.59 3.11
CA ILE A 106 -6.97 4.33 1.65
C ILE A 106 -7.17 2.84 1.35
N GLU A 107 -6.61 1.95 2.16
CA GLU A 107 -6.66 0.50 1.98
C GLU A 107 -8.10 -0.02 2.13
N ASN A 108 -8.65 -0.58 1.04
CA ASN A 108 -10.04 -1.05 0.99
C ASN A 108 -10.12 -2.54 0.64
N GLY A 109 -9.29 -3.35 1.30
CA GLY A 109 -9.32 -4.81 1.18
C GLY A 109 -8.62 -5.32 -0.07
N SER A 110 -7.38 -4.89 -0.31
CA SER A 110 -6.53 -5.48 -1.34
C SER A 110 -6.30 -6.96 -1.04
N THR A 111 -6.20 -7.76 -2.09
CA THR A 111 -6.11 -9.22 -1.99
C THR A 111 -5.03 -9.76 -2.88
N ASP A 112 -4.53 -10.94 -2.54
CA ASP A 112 -3.66 -11.73 -3.38
C ASP A 112 -3.97 -13.22 -3.17
N ASN A 113 -3.64 -14.07 -4.15
CA ASN A 113 -3.88 -15.51 -4.06
C ASN A 113 -2.93 -16.21 -3.08
N CYS A 114 -1.70 -15.69 -2.89
CA CYS A 114 -0.66 -16.16 -1.98
C CYS A 114 -0.53 -15.33 -0.71
N GLY A 115 -1.07 -14.11 -0.74
CA GLY A 115 -1.22 -13.23 0.40
C GLY A 115 -0.45 -11.94 0.23
N VAL A 116 -0.97 -10.88 0.85
CA VAL A 116 -0.38 -9.55 0.81
C VAL A 116 0.70 -9.43 1.89
N ALA A 117 1.88 -8.92 1.54
CA ALA A 117 2.96 -8.66 2.49
C ALA A 117 2.94 -7.23 3.02
N THR A 118 2.85 -6.23 2.14
CA THR A 118 2.93 -4.82 2.52
C THR A 118 1.99 -3.95 1.72
N THR A 119 1.57 -2.85 2.35
CA THR A 119 0.77 -1.78 1.76
C THR A 119 1.40 -0.45 2.15
N THR A 120 1.58 0.45 1.17
CA THR A 120 2.20 1.77 1.39
C THR A 120 1.52 2.83 0.55
N ILE A 121 1.53 4.08 1.02
CA ILE A 121 1.03 5.24 0.28
C ILE A 121 2.18 6.20 -0.03
N ASP A 122 2.06 6.96 -1.12
CA ASP A 122 3.07 7.93 -1.57
C ASP A 122 3.01 9.28 -0.84
N ILE A 123 1.83 9.62 -0.29
CA ILE A 123 1.58 10.87 0.44
C ILE A 123 0.79 10.56 1.71
N SER A 124 1.29 11.01 2.86
CA SER A 124 0.61 10.85 4.17
C SER A 124 0.31 12.16 4.87
N ASP A 125 1.01 13.24 4.53
CA ASP A 125 0.95 14.51 5.24
C ASP A 125 0.58 15.63 4.26
N PHE A 126 -0.28 16.53 4.71
CA PHE A 126 -0.85 17.61 3.92
C PHE A 126 -0.67 18.93 4.65
N THR A 127 -0.47 19.98 3.86
CA THR A 127 -0.28 21.35 4.32
C THR A 127 -1.21 22.30 3.57
N CYS A 128 -1.14 23.59 3.89
CA CYS A 128 -1.82 24.62 3.13
C CYS A 128 -1.48 24.67 1.63
N ALA A 129 -0.33 24.13 1.21
CA ALA A 129 0.02 24.02 -0.21
C ALA A 129 -0.84 22.97 -0.94
N ASP A 130 -1.46 22.07 -0.19
CA ASP A 130 -2.20 20.91 -0.69
C ASP A 130 -3.71 21.13 -0.64
N VAL A 131 -4.20 22.34 -0.29
CA VAL A 131 -5.64 22.65 -0.30
C VAL A 131 -6.23 22.41 -1.68
N GLY A 132 -7.29 21.60 -1.73
CA GLY A 132 -7.89 21.09 -2.95
C GLY A 132 -7.71 19.58 -3.15
N PRO A 133 -7.95 19.04 -4.36
CA PRO A 133 -7.87 17.61 -4.63
C PRO A 133 -6.42 17.14 -4.79
N ASN A 134 -6.04 16.11 -4.04
CA ASN A 134 -4.74 15.43 -4.13
C ASN A 134 -4.94 13.97 -4.52
N THR A 135 -4.19 13.49 -5.52
CA THR A 135 -4.23 12.06 -5.88
C THR A 135 -3.19 11.32 -5.06
N VAL A 136 -3.63 10.32 -4.29
CA VAL A 136 -2.75 9.47 -3.47
C VAL A 136 -2.73 8.08 -4.06
N THR A 137 -1.54 7.50 -4.17
CA THR A 137 -1.28 6.17 -4.73
C THR A 137 -1.03 5.17 -3.61
N LEU A 138 -1.85 4.13 -3.56
CA LEU A 138 -1.61 2.95 -2.74
C LEU A 138 -0.81 1.93 -3.57
N THR A 139 0.29 1.43 -3.00
CA THR A 139 1.09 0.33 -3.53
C THR A 139 0.92 -0.90 -2.63
N VAL A 140 0.57 -2.02 -3.23
CA VAL A 140 0.37 -3.31 -2.56
C VAL A 140 1.42 -4.28 -3.09
N THR A 141 2.17 -4.92 -2.19
CA THR A 141 3.16 -5.95 -2.53
C THR A 141 2.78 -7.26 -1.86
N ASP A 142 2.80 -8.37 -2.61
CA ASP A 142 2.55 -9.71 -2.07
C ASP A 142 3.79 -10.29 -1.34
N VAL A 143 3.64 -11.49 -0.79
CA VAL A 143 4.72 -12.22 -0.07
C VAL A 143 5.83 -12.74 -0.98
N ASN A 144 5.65 -12.66 -2.29
CA ASN A 144 6.56 -13.14 -3.32
C ASN A 144 7.25 -12.00 -4.09
N GLY A 145 6.89 -10.75 -3.82
CA GLY A 145 7.48 -9.55 -4.37
C GLY A 145 6.77 -8.99 -5.61
N ASN A 146 5.62 -9.54 -6.03
CA ASN A 146 4.83 -8.89 -7.08
C ASN A 146 4.07 -7.71 -6.47
N SER A 147 3.82 -6.69 -7.29
CA SER A 147 3.19 -5.46 -6.82
C SER A 147 2.14 -4.93 -7.78
N SER A 148 1.15 -4.24 -7.23
CA SER A 148 0.15 -3.49 -7.96
C SER A 148 -0.18 -2.19 -7.24
N THR A 149 -0.88 -1.29 -7.94
CA THR A 149 -1.24 0.02 -7.40
C THR A 149 -2.69 0.36 -7.71
N CYS A 150 -3.27 1.19 -6.86
CA CYS A 150 -4.51 1.90 -7.13
C CYS A 150 -4.38 3.35 -6.65
N THR A 151 -5.30 4.23 -7.06
CA THR A 151 -5.31 5.63 -6.67
C THR A 151 -6.66 6.05 -6.12
N THR A 152 -6.65 7.01 -5.20
CA THR A 152 -7.86 7.71 -4.74
C THR A 152 -7.58 9.21 -4.60
N VAL A 153 -8.65 10.00 -4.54
CA VAL A 153 -8.55 11.47 -4.39
C VAL A 153 -8.87 11.84 -2.95
N VAL A 154 -7.92 12.51 -2.29
CA VAL A 154 -8.05 13.11 -0.97
C VAL A 154 -8.21 14.62 -1.17
N THR A 155 -9.39 15.14 -0.84
CA THR A 155 -9.65 16.59 -0.91
C THR A 155 -9.29 17.22 0.43
N VAL A 156 -8.33 18.14 0.42
CA VAL A 156 -7.91 18.88 1.61
C VAL A 156 -8.67 20.20 1.63
N GLU A 157 -9.32 20.47 2.75
CA GLU A 157 -10.03 21.73 2.98
C GLU A 157 -9.38 22.51 4.12
N ASP A 158 -9.37 23.83 3.97
CA ASP A 158 -9.13 24.77 5.06
C ASP A 158 -10.48 25.38 5.50
N ASN A 159 -10.91 24.98 6.69
CA ASN A 159 -12.10 25.49 7.35
C ASN A 159 -11.74 26.18 8.68
N VAL A 160 -10.46 26.46 8.92
CA VAL A 160 -10.02 27.24 10.08
C VAL A 160 -10.41 28.69 9.83
N ALA A 161 -11.14 29.29 10.76
CA ALA A 161 -11.52 30.69 10.64
C ALA A 161 -10.32 31.59 10.99
N PRO A 162 -10.12 32.70 10.26
CA PRO A 162 -9.06 33.64 10.58
C PRO A 162 -9.30 34.33 11.92
N VAL A 163 -8.22 34.56 12.65
CA VAL A 163 -8.21 35.34 13.90
C VAL A 163 -7.77 36.76 13.59
N ALA A 164 -8.73 37.70 13.62
CA ALA A 164 -8.45 39.12 13.49
C ALA A 164 -7.76 39.64 14.75
N ASN A 165 -6.59 40.25 14.59
CA ASN A 165 -5.87 40.94 15.66
C ASN A 165 -5.79 42.42 15.30
N CYS A 166 -6.48 43.25 16.10
CA CYS A 166 -6.57 44.68 15.88
C CYS A 166 -5.67 45.43 16.87
N ALA A 167 -5.13 46.56 16.43
CA ALA A 167 -4.37 47.47 17.25
C ALA A 167 -5.23 47.94 18.43
N ALA A 168 -4.59 48.15 19.58
CA ALA A 168 -5.24 48.76 20.73
C ALA A 168 -5.84 50.13 20.34
N PRO A 169 -6.86 50.63 21.06
CA PRO A 169 -7.46 51.91 20.76
C PRO A 169 -6.39 53.00 20.58
N PHE A 170 -6.43 53.68 19.45
CA PHE A 170 -5.53 54.79 19.12
C PHE A 170 -6.33 56.05 18.81
N THR A 171 -5.64 57.18 18.81
CA THR A 171 -6.23 58.47 18.48
C THR A 171 -5.66 58.96 17.16
N ILE A 172 -6.53 59.54 16.34
CA ILE A 172 -6.15 60.26 15.12
C ILE A 172 -6.39 61.75 15.34
N GLN A 173 -5.58 62.59 14.68
CA GLN A 173 -5.75 64.03 14.70
C GLN A 173 -6.45 64.47 13.43
N LEU A 174 -7.48 65.32 13.57
CA LEU A 174 -8.12 65.96 12.43
C LEU A 174 -7.20 67.02 11.83
N ASP A 175 -7.28 67.20 10.52
CA ASP A 175 -6.58 68.26 9.82
C ASP A 175 -7.22 69.64 10.05
N ALA A 176 -6.71 70.68 9.38
CA ALA A 176 -7.24 72.05 9.52
C ALA A 176 -8.69 72.21 8.99
N ASN A 177 -9.19 71.25 8.22
CA ASN A 177 -10.56 71.20 7.71
C ASN A 177 -11.48 70.34 8.58
N GLY A 178 -10.96 69.65 9.59
CA GLY A 178 -11.71 68.74 10.45
C GLY A 178 -11.78 67.30 9.93
N GLU A 179 -10.93 66.92 8.98
CA GLU A 179 -10.97 65.60 8.35
C GLU A 179 -9.79 64.72 8.81
N ALA A 180 -10.00 63.40 8.92
CA ALA A 180 -8.93 62.42 9.07
C ALA A 180 -9.30 61.10 8.38
N SER A 181 -8.29 60.33 7.97
CA SER A 181 -8.49 59.01 7.36
C SER A 181 -7.59 57.96 8.00
N ILE A 182 -8.07 56.72 8.05
CA ILE A 182 -7.29 55.54 8.41
C ILE A 182 -7.36 54.49 7.30
N THR A 183 -6.40 53.58 7.35
CA THR A 183 -6.28 52.42 6.49
C THR A 183 -6.32 51.15 7.32
N VAL A 184 -6.45 50.00 6.67
CA VAL A 184 -6.36 48.70 7.36
C VAL A 184 -5.04 48.58 8.13
N ALA A 185 -3.93 49.10 7.59
CA ALA A 185 -2.62 49.04 8.23
C ALA A 185 -2.55 49.79 9.57
N ASP A 186 -3.44 50.76 9.80
CA ASP A 186 -3.51 51.48 11.07
C ASP A 186 -4.19 50.67 12.18
N ILE A 187 -4.99 49.66 11.80
CA ILE A 187 -5.72 48.78 12.73
C ILE A 187 -5.13 47.36 12.75
N GLU A 188 -4.49 46.90 11.70
CA GLU A 188 -3.96 45.54 11.62
C GLU A 188 -2.81 45.33 12.61
N ASN A 189 -2.90 44.28 13.42
CA ASN A 189 -1.93 43.96 14.47
C ASN A 189 -1.51 42.48 14.45
N GLY A 190 -1.23 41.93 13.27
CA GLY A 190 -0.83 40.54 13.10
C GLY A 190 -2.02 39.59 13.16
N SER A 191 -3.01 39.79 12.28
CA SER A 191 -4.09 38.82 12.09
C SER A 191 -3.53 37.51 11.53
N THR A 192 -4.06 36.37 11.96
CA THR A 192 -3.50 35.04 11.63
C THR A 192 -4.56 34.08 11.14
N ASP A 193 -4.16 33.16 10.27
CA ASP A 193 -4.97 32.04 9.80
C ASP A 193 -4.06 30.85 9.49
N ALA A 194 -4.62 29.63 9.47
CA ALA A 194 -3.88 28.41 9.19
C ALA A 194 -3.25 28.44 7.79
N CYS A 195 -3.97 28.91 6.77
CA CYS A 195 -3.51 28.97 5.38
C CYS A 195 -3.42 30.40 4.83
N GLY A 196 -3.37 31.36 5.72
CA GLY A 196 -3.15 32.76 5.41
C GLY A 196 -4.44 33.53 5.16
N ILE A 197 -4.34 34.85 5.26
CA ILE A 197 -5.50 35.73 5.18
C ILE A 197 -5.76 36.12 3.72
N ALA A 198 -6.92 35.73 3.19
CA ALA A 198 -7.30 36.08 1.81
C ALA A 198 -7.55 37.59 1.62
N SER A 199 -8.14 38.25 2.61
CA SER A 199 -8.42 39.69 2.56
C SER A 199 -8.60 40.29 3.95
N THR A 200 -8.26 41.56 4.09
CA THR A 200 -8.53 42.38 5.27
C THR A 200 -9.31 43.63 4.86
N SER A 201 -10.20 44.11 5.73
CA SER A 201 -11.01 45.31 5.47
C SER A 201 -11.43 45.96 6.79
N ILE A 202 -11.73 47.25 6.74
CA ILE A 202 -12.28 48.04 7.84
C ILE A 202 -13.56 48.72 7.35
N ASP A 203 -14.50 48.96 8.27
CA ASP A 203 -15.83 49.47 7.97
C ASP A 203 -15.89 51.01 7.86
N VAL A 204 -14.97 51.72 8.54
CA VAL A 204 -14.86 53.18 8.51
C VAL A 204 -13.44 53.59 8.17
N THR A 205 -13.29 54.40 7.11
CA THR A 205 -12.00 54.92 6.65
C THR A 205 -11.83 56.41 6.90
N ASP A 206 -12.93 57.17 6.94
CA ASP A 206 -12.91 58.64 6.97
C ASP A 206 -13.70 59.17 8.17
N PHE A 207 -13.18 60.23 8.79
CA PHE A 207 -13.72 60.85 9.99
C PHE A 207 -13.84 62.36 9.77
N THR A 208 -14.99 62.94 10.16
CA THR A 208 -15.36 64.35 10.01
C THR A 208 -16.14 64.84 11.22
#